data_AF-A0A9D6H0K6-F1
#
_entry.id   AF-A0A9D6H0K6-F1
#
_cell.length_a   1.000
_cell.length_b   1.000
_cell.length_c   1.000
_cell.angle_alpha   90.00
_cell.angle_beta   90.00
_cell.angle_gamma   90.00
#
_symmetry.space_group_name_H-M   'P 1'
#
loop_
_entity.id
_entity.type
_entity.pdbx_description
1 polymer ?
#
loop_
_entity_poly.entity_id
_entity_poly.type
_entity_poly.pdbx_seq_one_letter_code
_entity_poly.pdbx_strand_id
1 'polypeptide(L)'
;MNVDSIIDVGEFLATQGLLSPTLEVLQATEKSYRALLFQPPGPFIGNTTRIGPADLDFADRQASALLEMATTQGHHLVITPEYYLPIKTLLECVLGDNFPAADAIWVLGCESMTPAQLAEFKAKAESTGKCRVFHETDDSAPAQGIYYDPVAYCFLSKDKETGDERRVVLIQFKTISSKDDQYFENGVLRTGKLIYQFHGPQKRLSLASIICSDAFNITGNSEVLLQLTEDATLLHIQLNPKPRNIEYLRYRVDTFRRHERTSNCDIVCLNWAENIIFLEQEGGKEHKWNNEAGSAWYLPHDRASSDDALVEQNERNGLYYSWHRRKRHVLHFHNAPAVFEFSVPKVEHTGLQLHAVSTGPKLECRYVWDDAGGWVASAACADTGLAQLFACDAKVATAFNALSKDDSRLRIERAVAISCGLTSGADNWYAAGTLASLRMSDDEVTKRLTVRLERNEDSDTERHGQLQSVSALHEILATKLLPIQIRNLSGGGASVYWTKKSPHTNVIKADVEPAHVAFLGFQPERRRIEDVCDAAYGLLHRENEPGRRHRVAVCYLTMNGPVFEKIKQLTHIADDGKSPTSIARA
;
A
#
# COMPACT_ATOMS: atom_id res chain seq x y z
N MET A 1 -11.95 24.77 -0.35
CA MET A 1 -11.22 25.27 0.82
C MET A 1 -10.24 26.37 0.39
N ASN A 2 -9.87 27.28 1.29
CA ASN A 2 -8.85 28.32 1.06
C ASN A 2 -7.61 28.08 1.93
N VAL A 3 -6.48 28.71 1.59
CA VAL A 3 -5.23 28.59 2.34
C VAL A 3 -5.39 29.00 3.81
N ASP A 4 -6.17 30.04 4.09
CA ASP A 4 -6.44 30.52 5.46
C ASP A 4 -7.19 29.50 6.34
N SER A 5 -7.73 28.42 5.74
CA SER A 5 -8.32 27.30 6.47
C SER A 5 -7.28 26.31 7.01
N ILE A 6 -6.01 26.44 6.62
CA ILE A 6 -4.91 25.63 7.14
C ILE A 6 -4.25 26.39 8.29
N ILE A 7 -4.29 25.81 9.48
CA ILE A 7 -3.80 26.44 10.71
C ILE A 7 -2.46 25.81 11.11
N ASP A 8 -1.42 26.66 11.20
CA ASP A 8 -0.15 26.26 11.80
C ASP A 8 -0.35 26.01 13.30
N VAL A 9 -0.10 24.77 13.73
CA VAL A 9 -0.33 24.37 15.13
C VAL A 9 0.58 25.10 16.10
N GLY A 10 1.82 25.41 15.72
CA GLY A 10 2.75 26.12 16.58
C GLY A 10 2.29 27.55 16.86
N GLU A 11 1.84 28.24 15.82
CA GLU A 11 1.25 29.58 15.92
C GLU A 11 -0.06 29.54 16.72
N PHE A 12 -0.93 28.57 16.47
CA PHE A 12 -2.16 28.37 17.24
C PHE A 12 -1.87 28.17 18.73
N LEU A 13 -1.02 27.21 19.09
CA LEU A 13 -0.65 26.93 20.49
C LEU A 13 0.00 28.13 21.16
N ALA A 14 0.79 28.90 20.41
CA ALA A 14 1.42 30.11 20.91
C ALA A 14 0.39 31.14 21.40
N THR A 15 -0.77 31.28 20.73
CA THR A 15 -1.88 32.14 21.18
C THR A 15 -2.58 31.62 22.44
N GLN A 16 -2.47 30.32 22.71
CA GLN A 16 -3.08 29.64 23.86
C GLN A 16 -2.13 29.54 25.08
N GLY A 17 -0.96 30.19 25.01
CA GLY A 17 0.05 30.15 26.09
C GLY A 17 0.88 28.87 26.12
N LEU A 18 0.91 28.10 25.03
CA LEU A 18 1.61 26.82 24.94
C LEU A 18 2.78 26.89 23.94
N LEU A 19 3.82 26.08 24.16
CA LEU A 19 4.94 25.90 23.23
C LEU A 19 4.57 24.91 22.13
N SER A 20 5.15 25.07 20.94
CA SER A 20 5.05 24.07 19.87
C SER A 20 5.63 22.73 20.34
N PRO A 21 4.97 21.59 20.02
CA PRO A 21 5.51 20.29 20.38
C PRO A 21 6.78 19.98 19.58
N THR A 22 7.67 19.19 20.15
CA THR A 22 8.91 18.75 19.49
C THR A 22 8.72 17.31 19.04
N LEU A 23 8.13 17.09 17.86
CA LEU A 23 7.73 15.76 17.39
C LEU A 23 8.85 15.09 16.58
N GLU A 24 9.21 13.84 16.89
CA GLU A 24 10.28 13.11 16.20
C GLU A 24 9.96 12.96 14.70
N VAL A 25 8.70 12.72 14.31
CA VAL A 25 8.29 12.64 12.90
C VAL A 25 8.60 13.92 12.09
N LEU A 26 8.76 15.06 12.76
CA LEU A 26 9.04 16.38 12.15
C LEU A 26 10.49 16.86 12.35
N GLN A 27 11.36 16.06 12.97
CA GLN A 27 12.77 16.41 13.14
C GLN A 27 13.58 15.96 11.93
N ALA A 28 14.00 16.83 11.02
CA ALA A 28 14.72 16.45 9.78
C ALA A 28 16.15 15.88 9.98
N THR A 29 16.30 14.86 10.83
CA THR A 29 17.52 14.10 11.16
C THR A 29 17.53 12.77 10.40
N GLU A 30 18.66 12.09 10.37
CA GLU A 30 18.85 10.78 9.74
C GLU A 30 18.09 9.63 10.43
N LYS A 31 17.63 9.84 11.67
CA LYS A 31 16.91 8.81 12.43
C LYS A 31 15.55 8.53 11.80
N SER A 32 15.18 7.26 11.73
CA SER A 32 13.81 6.88 11.39
C SER A 32 12.89 7.05 12.59
N TYR A 33 11.61 7.33 12.36
CA TYR A 33 10.59 7.30 13.39
C TYR A 33 9.83 5.97 13.36
N ARG A 34 9.25 5.57 14.49
CA ARG A 34 8.41 4.38 14.59
C ARG A 34 6.95 4.76 14.52
N ALA A 35 6.15 4.00 13.76
CA ALA A 35 4.73 4.26 13.59
C ALA A 35 3.88 3.01 13.81
N LEU A 36 2.67 3.18 14.35
CA LEU A 36 1.61 2.16 14.40
C LEU A 36 0.38 2.66 13.63
N LEU A 37 -0.01 1.92 12.60
CA LEU A 37 -1.18 2.21 11.79
C LEU A 37 -2.20 1.09 11.98
N PHE A 38 -3.40 1.43 12.41
CA PHE A 38 -4.44 0.44 12.65
C PHE A 38 -5.48 0.40 11.53
N GLN A 39 -5.68 -0.78 10.96
CA GLN A 39 -6.79 -1.08 10.06
C GLN A 39 -7.80 -1.98 10.79
N PRO A 40 -8.92 -1.42 11.29
CA PRO A 40 -9.89 -2.13 12.11
C PRO A 40 -10.84 -3.01 11.27
N PRO A 41 -11.42 -4.06 11.89
CA PRO A 41 -12.50 -4.82 11.30
C PRO A 41 -13.83 -4.06 11.36
N GLY A 42 -14.80 -4.47 10.53
CA GLY A 42 -16.21 -4.17 10.76
C GLY A 42 -16.86 -5.16 11.74
N PRO A 43 -18.17 -5.06 12.00
CA PRO A 43 -19.11 -4.06 11.45
C PRO A 43 -19.00 -2.68 12.10
N PHE A 44 -19.54 -1.67 11.42
CA PHE A 44 -19.80 -0.35 11.98
C PHE A 44 -21.29 -0.02 11.90
N ILE A 45 -21.74 0.88 12.78
CA ILE A 45 -23.09 1.44 12.79
C ILE A 45 -23.01 2.87 12.28
N GLY A 46 -24.00 3.28 11.50
CA GLY A 46 -24.17 4.68 11.07
C GLY A 46 -25.65 5.05 11.02
N ASN A 47 -26.07 5.93 11.91
CA ASN A 47 -27.44 6.44 12.00
C ASN A 47 -27.48 7.83 12.61
N THR A 48 -28.67 8.35 12.87
CA THR A 48 -28.88 9.71 13.39
C THR A 48 -28.33 9.91 14.81
N THR A 49 -27.87 8.85 15.49
CA THR A 49 -27.29 8.94 16.83
C THR A 49 -25.78 8.84 16.84
N ARG A 50 -25.19 7.99 16.00
CA ARG A 50 -23.74 7.82 15.90
C ARG A 50 -23.30 7.19 14.58
N ILE A 51 -22.04 7.42 14.22
CA ILE A 51 -21.24 6.62 13.30
C ILE A 51 -20.02 6.10 14.06
N GLY A 52 -19.84 4.79 14.09
CA GLY A 52 -18.71 4.18 14.81
C GLY A 52 -18.76 2.64 14.84
N PRO A 53 -17.83 1.97 15.52
CA PRO A 53 -17.82 0.52 15.66
C PRO A 53 -19.14 0.01 16.23
N ALA A 54 -19.64 -1.12 15.70
CA ALA A 54 -20.91 -1.66 16.19
C ALA A 54 -20.79 -2.13 17.65
N ASP A 55 -19.71 -2.86 17.96
CA ASP A 55 -19.34 -3.31 19.30
C ASP A 55 -18.30 -2.35 19.88
N LEU A 56 -18.76 -1.40 20.69
CA LEU A 56 -17.90 -0.40 21.32
C LEU A 56 -16.97 -1.02 22.38
N ASP A 57 -17.39 -2.08 23.08
CA ASP A 57 -16.54 -2.73 24.09
C ASP A 57 -15.39 -3.49 23.44
N PHE A 58 -15.64 -4.14 22.29
CA PHE A 58 -14.58 -4.77 21.52
C PHE A 58 -13.62 -3.74 20.93
N ALA A 59 -14.15 -2.68 20.31
CA ALA A 59 -13.33 -1.59 19.77
C ALA A 59 -12.49 -0.91 20.86
N ASP A 60 -13.05 -0.73 22.06
CA ASP A 60 -12.36 -0.17 23.23
C ASP A 60 -11.20 -1.05 23.69
N ARG A 61 -11.38 -2.38 23.73
CA ARG A 61 -10.28 -3.32 24.01
C ARG A 61 -9.18 -3.24 22.96
N GLN A 62 -9.54 -3.23 21.67
CA GLN A 62 -8.59 -3.15 20.57
C GLN A 62 -7.80 -1.84 20.58
N ALA A 63 -8.51 -0.73 20.77
CA ALA A 63 -7.93 0.61 20.83
C ALA A 63 -7.04 0.76 22.08
N SER A 64 -7.51 0.35 23.25
CA SER A 64 -6.71 0.43 24.49
C SER A 64 -5.41 -0.37 24.38
N ALA A 65 -5.48 -1.60 23.87
CA ALA A 65 -4.30 -2.43 23.64
C ALA A 65 -3.34 -1.84 22.59
N LEU A 66 -3.87 -1.17 21.55
CA LEU A 66 -3.06 -0.46 20.56
C LEU A 66 -2.30 0.71 21.22
N LEU A 67 -2.99 1.51 22.04
CA LEU A 67 -2.40 2.69 22.68
C LEU A 67 -1.40 2.29 23.77
N GLU A 68 -1.67 1.21 24.52
CA GLU A 68 -0.70 0.60 25.44
C GLU A 68 0.54 0.07 24.70
N MET A 69 0.33 -0.59 23.55
CA MET A 69 1.44 -1.02 22.70
C MET A 69 2.28 0.18 22.25
N ALA A 70 1.63 1.28 21.85
CA ALA A 70 2.31 2.49 21.43
C ALA A 70 3.17 3.13 22.53
N THR A 71 2.67 3.18 23.77
CA THR A 71 3.41 3.74 24.91
C THR A 71 4.54 2.83 25.35
N THR A 72 4.26 1.54 25.54
CA THR A 72 5.24 0.56 26.05
C THR A 72 6.40 0.35 25.10
N GLN A 73 6.14 0.41 23.79
CA GLN A 73 7.15 0.23 22.77
C GLN A 73 7.75 1.57 22.28
N GLY A 74 7.19 2.72 22.66
CA GLY A 74 7.74 4.04 22.30
C GLY A 74 7.58 4.39 20.82
N HIS A 75 6.37 4.27 20.28
CA HIS A 75 6.05 4.71 18.91
C HIS A 75 5.83 6.22 18.85
N HIS A 76 6.43 6.86 17.85
CA HIS A 76 6.36 8.32 17.67
C HIS A 76 5.10 8.77 16.92
N LEU A 77 4.49 7.88 16.11
CA LEU A 77 3.26 8.17 15.36
C LEU A 77 2.27 7.02 15.53
N VAL A 78 1.03 7.31 15.91
CA VAL A 78 -0.06 6.32 15.96
C VAL A 78 -1.23 6.83 15.14
N ILE A 79 -1.84 5.98 14.32
CA ILE A 79 -2.95 6.38 13.44
C ILE A 79 -4.10 5.38 13.54
N THR A 80 -5.32 5.88 13.76
CA THR A 80 -6.58 5.14 13.56
C THR A 80 -7.40 5.80 12.45
N PRO A 81 -8.22 5.04 11.70
CA PRO A 81 -8.97 5.59 10.59
C PRO A 81 -10.21 6.37 11.07
N GLU A 82 -10.86 7.05 10.14
CA GLU A 82 -12.13 7.76 10.32
C GLU A 82 -13.18 6.91 11.04
N TYR A 83 -13.99 7.52 11.92
CA TYR A 83 -15.10 6.88 12.64
C TYR A 83 -14.73 5.66 13.50
N TYR A 84 -13.47 5.47 13.93
CA TYR A 84 -13.10 4.26 14.66
C TYR A 84 -12.99 4.43 16.18
N LEU A 85 -12.07 5.27 16.67
CA LEU A 85 -11.66 5.25 18.08
C LEU A 85 -12.83 5.64 19.01
N PRO A 86 -13.21 4.81 19.98
CA PRO A 86 -14.27 5.15 20.92
C PRO A 86 -13.95 6.39 21.77
N ILE A 87 -14.95 7.23 22.06
CA ILE A 87 -14.82 8.43 22.91
C ILE A 87 -14.32 8.02 24.31
N LYS A 88 -14.81 6.87 24.80
CA LYS A 88 -14.41 6.27 26.08
C LYS A 88 -12.90 6.03 26.13
N THR A 89 -12.34 5.34 25.12
CA THR A 89 -10.90 5.03 25.06
C THR A 89 -10.07 6.31 25.01
N LEU A 90 -10.49 7.32 24.24
CA LEU A 90 -9.81 8.61 24.18
C LEU A 90 -9.76 9.28 25.57
N LEU A 91 -10.89 9.28 26.28
CA LEU A 91 -10.97 9.86 27.61
C LEU A 91 -10.11 9.12 28.64
N GLU A 92 -10.11 7.79 28.61
CA GLU A 92 -9.28 6.96 29.48
C GLU A 92 -7.78 7.21 29.26
N CYS A 93 -7.35 7.34 28.00
CA CYS A 93 -6.00 7.76 27.64
C CYS A 93 -5.64 9.13 28.22
N VAL A 94 -6.54 10.12 28.06
CA VAL A 94 -6.30 11.49 28.55
C VAL A 94 -6.23 11.57 30.07
N LEU A 95 -6.98 10.73 30.80
CA LEU A 95 -7.02 10.73 32.26
C LEU A 95 -5.98 9.79 32.90
N GLY A 96 -5.59 8.73 32.20
CA GLY A 96 -4.70 7.69 32.68
C GLY A 96 -3.22 7.93 32.37
N ASP A 97 -2.43 6.86 32.37
CA ASP A 97 -0.98 6.92 32.11
C ASP A 97 -0.62 6.64 30.64
N ASN A 98 -1.56 6.09 29.87
CA ASN A 98 -1.38 5.77 28.45
C ASN A 98 -1.60 7.00 27.59
N PHE A 99 -0.57 7.85 27.45
CA PHE A 99 -0.57 9.05 26.61
C PHE A 99 0.76 9.13 25.81
N PRO A 100 0.81 9.78 24.63
CA PRO A 100 2.03 9.86 23.83
C PRO A 100 3.19 10.49 24.62
N ALA A 101 4.41 10.00 24.33
CA ALA A 101 5.64 10.58 24.83
C ALA A 101 5.87 12.01 24.31
N ALA A 102 6.86 12.71 24.88
CA ALA A 102 7.10 14.13 24.59
C ALA A 102 7.44 14.44 23.12
N ASP A 103 7.96 13.43 22.41
CA ASP A 103 8.33 13.48 21.00
C ASP A 103 7.36 12.71 20.08
N ALA A 104 6.24 12.24 20.61
CA ALA A 104 5.24 11.46 19.89
C ALA A 104 3.95 12.24 19.64
N ILE A 105 3.23 11.84 18.58
CA ILE A 105 1.89 12.33 18.26
C ILE A 105 0.99 11.15 17.89
N TRP A 106 -0.21 11.12 18.44
CA TRP A 106 -1.26 10.19 18.02
C TRP A 106 -2.30 10.96 17.20
N VAL A 107 -2.64 10.44 16.02
CA VAL A 107 -3.62 10.99 15.08
C VAL A 107 -4.79 10.02 15.02
N LEU A 108 -5.79 10.24 15.86
CA LEU A 108 -6.81 9.24 16.14
C LEU A 108 -8.13 9.65 15.49
N GLY A 109 -8.50 9.01 14.37
CA GLY A 109 -9.85 9.08 13.84
C GLY A 109 -10.82 8.46 14.84
N CYS A 110 -11.73 9.27 15.36
CA CYS A 110 -12.66 8.93 16.44
C CYS A 110 -14.03 8.57 15.88
N GLU A 111 -14.83 7.82 16.64
CA GLU A 111 -16.26 7.74 16.36
C GLU A 111 -16.92 9.13 16.38
N SER A 112 -18.09 9.26 15.78
CA SER A 112 -18.79 10.54 15.68
C SER A 112 -19.12 11.11 17.06
N MET A 113 -19.04 12.43 17.21
CA MET A 113 -19.39 13.12 18.47
C MET A 113 -20.49 14.16 18.25
N THR A 114 -21.56 14.10 19.04
CA THR A 114 -22.50 15.23 19.13
C THR A 114 -21.86 16.44 19.84
N PRO A 115 -22.37 17.67 19.66
CA PRO A 115 -21.90 18.83 20.42
C PRO A 115 -21.93 18.62 21.94
N ALA A 116 -22.95 17.91 22.45
CA ALA A 116 -23.07 17.58 23.87
C ALA A 116 -21.95 16.62 24.34
N GLN A 117 -21.70 15.55 23.58
CA GLN A 117 -20.61 14.62 23.88
C GLN A 117 -19.23 15.28 23.80
N LEU A 118 -19.02 16.17 22.82
CA LEU A 118 -17.77 16.93 22.71
C LEU A 118 -17.56 17.85 23.91
N ALA A 119 -18.60 18.58 24.33
CA ALA A 119 -18.54 19.44 25.52
C ALA A 119 -18.30 18.64 26.80
N GLU A 120 -18.94 17.48 26.94
CA GLU A 120 -18.73 16.56 28.06
C GLU A 120 -17.31 15.99 28.08
N PHE A 121 -16.81 15.53 26.92
CA PHE A 121 -15.44 15.05 26.76
C PHE A 121 -14.44 16.12 27.20
N LYS A 122 -14.57 17.35 26.69
CA LYS A 122 -13.71 18.48 27.06
C LYS A 122 -13.75 18.75 28.56
N ALA A 123 -14.93 18.87 29.15
CA ALA A 123 -15.08 19.13 30.58
C ALA A 123 -14.42 18.04 31.44
N LYS A 124 -14.58 16.76 31.07
CA LYS A 124 -13.96 15.63 31.78
C LYS A 124 -12.45 15.60 31.59
N ALA A 125 -11.96 15.76 30.36
CA ALA A 125 -10.53 15.79 30.04
C ALA A 125 -9.79 16.90 30.80
N GLU A 126 -10.36 18.11 30.87
CA GLU A 126 -9.75 19.26 31.51
C GLU A 126 -9.93 19.28 33.05
N SER A 127 -10.76 18.39 33.61
CA SER A 127 -11.12 18.37 35.04
C SER A 127 -9.94 18.23 36.00
N THR A 128 -8.85 17.61 35.56
CA THR A 128 -7.62 17.41 36.37
C THR A 128 -6.64 18.58 36.26
N GLY A 129 -6.87 19.52 35.33
CA GLY A 129 -5.93 20.58 34.96
C GLY A 129 -4.69 20.10 34.19
N LYS A 130 -4.51 18.80 33.96
CA LYS A 130 -3.34 18.24 33.25
C LYS A 130 -3.47 18.27 31.73
N CYS A 131 -4.70 18.28 31.22
CA CYS A 131 -5.01 18.28 29.80
C CYS A 131 -5.68 19.58 29.36
N ARG A 132 -5.43 19.97 28.11
CA ARG A 132 -6.14 21.06 27.40
C ARG A 132 -6.76 20.49 26.13
N VAL A 133 -8.03 20.79 25.90
CA VAL A 133 -8.76 20.34 24.71
C VAL A 133 -9.12 21.55 23.84
N PHE A 134 -8.66 21.50 22.59
CA PHE A 134 -8.89 22.53 21.60
C PHE A 134 -9.66 21.97 20.41
N HIS A 135 -10.59 22.76 19.91
CA HIS A 135 -11.33 22.50 18.68
C HIS A 135 -11.84 23.85 18.17
N GLU A 136 -12.20 23.92 16.89
CA GLU A 136 -12.86 25.12 16.36
C GLU A 136 -14.21 25.38 17.03
N THR A 137 -14.64 26.64 17.03
CA THR A 137 -15.96 27.02 17.55
C THR A 137 -17.05 26.49 16.64
N ASP A 138 -18.10 25.92 17.23
CA ASP A 138 -19.31 25.55 16.51
C ASP A 138 -20.13 26.80 16.18
N ASP A 139 -19.81 27.47 15.08
CA ASP A 139 -20.62 28.57 14.55
C ASP A 139 -21.74 28.08 13.62
N SER A 140 -21.89 26.76 13.45
CA SER A 140 -22.91 26.20 12.58
C SER A 140 -24.30 26.42 13.14
N ALA A 141 -25.25 26.76 12.27
CA ALA A 141 -26.65 26.83 12.66
C ALA A 141 -27.09 25.46 13.24
N PRO A 142 -28.01 25.43 14.23
CA PRO A 142 -28.53 24.18 14.78
C PRO A 142 -29.05 23.18 13.73
N ALA A 143 -29.41 23.66 12.54
CA ALA A 143 -29.91 22.89 11.41
C ALA A 143 -28.84 22.16 10.56
N GLN A 144 -27.53 22.35 10.81
CA GLN A 144 -26.46 21.82 9.95
C GLN A 144 -25.99 20.39 10.32
N GLY A 145 -26.79 19.62 11.05
CA GLY A 145 -26.48 18.23 11.40
C GLY A 145 -26.47 17.95 12.91
N ILE A 146 -26.19 16.70 13.26
CA ILE A 146 -26.32 16.12 14.60
C ILE A 146 -24.95 15.90 15.25
N TYR A 147 -23.96 15.44 14.49
CA TYR A 147 -22.64 15.08 15.01
C TYR A 147 -21.50 15.55 14.11
N TYR A 148 -20.31 15.64 14.69
CA TYR A 148 -19.05 15.82 14.01
C TYR A 148 -18.41 14.47 13.69
N ASP A 149 -17.52 14.50 12.71
CA ASP A 149 -16.52 13.47 12.45
C ASP A 149 -15.14 13.99 12.88
N PRO A 150 -14.62 13.56 14.04
CA PRO A 150 -13.40 14.11 14.60
C PRO A 150 -12.17 13.25 14.34
N VAL A 151 -11.04 13.90 14.05
CA VAL A 151 -9.71 13.36 14.32
C VAL A 151 -9.09 14.11 15.50
N ALA A 152 -8.62 13.36 16.49
CA ALA A 152 -7.96 13.88 17.68
C ALA A 152 -6.43 13.73 17.54
N TYR A 153 -5.73 14.86 17.53
CA TYR A 153 -4.28 14.91 17.69
C TYR A 153 -3.93 14.95 19.18
N CYS A 154 -3.33 13.89 19.70
CA CYS A 154 -2.87 13.80 21.09
C CYS A 154 -1.34 13.93 21.15
N PHE A 155 -0.83 14.88 21.93
CA PHE A 155 0.60 15.12 22.10
C PHE A 155 0.88 15.91 23.39
N LEU A 156 2.14 15.95 23.80
CA LEU A 156 2.59 16.77 24.93
C LEU A 156 3.12 18.13 24.44
N SER A 157 2.78 19.16 25.20
CA SER A 157 3.29 20.52 25.04
C SER A 157 3.77 21.04 26.40
N LYS A 158 4.27 22.27 26.45
CA LYS A 158 4.66 22.95 27.68
C LYS A 158 3.96 24.29 27.77
N ASP A 159 3.52 24.62 28.96
CA ASP A 159 3.05 25.95 29.30
C ASP A 159 4.20 26.97 29.19
N LYS A 160 3.96 28.10 28.53
CA LYS A 160 4.99 29.10 28.23
C LYS A 160 5.50 29.82 29.48
N GLU A 161 4.63 30.02 30.47
CA GLU A 161 4.96 30.81 31.65
C GLU A 161 5.63 29.95 32.73
N THR A 162 5.09 28.75 32.93
CA THR A 162 5.54 27.83 33.99
C THR A 162 6.59 26.82 33.51
N GLY A 163 6.59 26.49 32.22
CA GLY A 163 7.39 25.40 31.67
C GLY A 163 6.82 24.00 31.97
N ASP A 164 5.70 23.93 32.67
CA ASP A 164 5.04 22.67 33.04
C ASP A 164 4.54 21.93 31.81
N GLU A 165 4.69 20.61 31.83
CA GLU A 165 4.15 19.74 30.79
C GLU A 165 2.62 19.75 30.81
N ARG A 166 2.02 19.81 29.62
CA ARG A 166 0.56 19.79 29.41
C ARG A 166 0.23 18.76 28.33
N ARG A 167 -0.74 17.91 28.62
CA ARG A 167 -1.39 17.07 27.60
C ARG A 167 -2.26 17.97 26.72
N VAL A 168 -2.19 17.77 25.41
CA VAL A 168 -3.01 18.50 24.45
C VAL A 168 -3.78 17.50 23.61
N VAL A 169 -5.10 17.71 23.52
CA VAL A 169 -5.96 17.08 22.53
C VAL A 169 -6.47 18.18 21.61
N LEU A 170 -5.99 18.20 20.37
CA LEU A 170 -6.45 19.12 19.33
C LEU A 170 -7.37 18.35 18.38
N ILE A 171 -8.63 18.77 18.28
CA ILE A 171 -9.65 18.07 17.49
C ILE A 171 -9.89 18.86 16.20
N GLN A 172 -9.75 18.18 15.07
CA GLN A 172 -10.13 18.65 13.74
C GLN A 172 -11.42 17.94 13.34
N PHE A 173 -12.36 18.66 12.73
CA PHE A 173 -13.56 18.06 12.18
C PHE A 173 -13.47 17.94 10.66
N LYS A 174 -14.08 16.89 10.10
CA LYS A 174 -14.22 16.71 8.66
C LYS A 174 -14.88 17.92 8.02
N THR A 175 -14.29 18.42 6.93
CA THR A 175 -14.63 19.72 6.35
C THR A 175 -15.69 19.65 5.25
N ILE A 176 -15.99 18.44 4.77
CA ILE A 176 -17.03 18.20 3.77
C ILE A 176 -17.62 16.81 3.93
N SER A 177 -18.94 16.68 3.86
CA SER A 177 -19.63 15.38 3.89
C SER A 177 -19.33 14.56 2.63
N SER A 178 -19.30 13.25 2.78
CA SER A 178 -19.27 12.31 1.66
C SER A 178 -20.60 12.37 0.91
N LYS A 179 -20.54 12.19 -0.41
CA LYS A 179 -21.74 11.94 -1.21
C LYS A 179 -22.00 10.43 -1.20
N ASP A 180 -22.70 9.94 -0.19
CA ASP A 180 -23.20 8.57 -0.19
C ASP A 180 -24.51 8.47 -1.00
N ASP A 181 -24.84 7.26 -1.48
CA ASP A 181 -26.00 7.02 -2.36
C ASP A 181 -27.35 7.35 -1.69
N GLN A 182 -27.37 7.56 -0.37
CA GLN A 182 -28.55 7.90 0.42
C GLN A 182 -28.54 9.35 0.94
N TYR A 183 -27.51 10.13 0.60
CA TYR A 183 -27.20 11.44 1.18
C TYR A 183 -27.24 11.45 2.72
N PHE A 184 -26.93 10.31 3.35
CA PHE A 184 -27.07 10.11 4.77
C PHE A 184 -26.14 11.05 5.54
N GLU A 185 -24.83 11.01 5.28
CA GLU A 185 -23.85 11.85 5.98
C GLU A 185 -24.13 13.36 5.78
N ASN A 186 -24.58 13.77 4.59
CA ASN A 186 -24.93 15.16 4.29
C ASN A 186 -26.09 15.68 5.19
N GLY A 187 -27.02 14.82 5.59
CA GLY A 187 -28.13 15.20 6.47
C GLY A 187 -27.78 15.29 7.96
N VAL A 188 -26.64 14.74 8.38
CA VAL A 188 -26.31 14.49 9.80
C VAL A 188 -24.95 15.01 10.23
N LEU A 189 -24.02 15.25 9.30
CA LEU A 189 -22.68 15.73 9.60
C LEU A 189 -22.64 17.26 9.77
N ARG A 190 -22.10 17.70 10.91
CA ARG A 190 -21.63 19.06 11.13
C ARG A 190 -20.21 19.18 10.60
N THR A 191 -20.03 19.98 9.55
CA THR A 191 -18.72 20.16 8.90
C THR A 191 -17.83 21.13 9.66
N GLY A 192 -16.57 20.77 9.83
CA GLY A 192 -15.51 21.68 10.22
C GLY A 192 -15.09 22.63 9.12
N LYS A 193 -14.19 23.56 9.45
CA LYS A 193 -13.65 24.55 8.52
C LYS A 193 -12.13 24.55 8.47
N LEU A 194 -11.47 23.91 9.43
CA LEU A 194 -10.03 24.02 9.63
C LEU A 194 -9.33 22.69 9.36
N ILE A 195 -8.11 22.77 8.82
CA ILE A 195 -7.13 21.69 8.81
C ILE A 195 -5.93 22.15 9.64
N TYR A 196 -5.50 21.35 10.61
CA TYR A 196 -4.32 21.66 11.41
C TYR A 196 -3.07 21.05 10.79
N GLN A 197 -2.05 21.88 10.61
CA GLN A 197 -0.75 21.46 10.06
C GLN A 197 0.34 21.68 11.11
N PHE A 198 1.03 20.60 11.45
CA PHE A 198 2.17 20.61 12.37
C PHE A 198 3.44 20.86 11.56
N HIS A 199 4.31 21.73 12.06
CA HIS A 199 5.61 22.01 11.47
C HIS A 199 6.75 21.64 12.41
N GLY A 200 7.79 21.04 11.83
CA GLY A 200 9.06 20.84 12.51
C GLY A 200 9.87 22.13 12.64
N PRO A 201 11.06 22.05 13.24
CA PRO A 201 12.00 23.17 13.30
C PRO A 201 12.23 23.79 11.92
N GLN A 202 12.24 25.13 11.88
CA GLN A 202 12.38 25.93 10.65
C GLN A 202 11.33 25.62 9.56
N LYS A 203 10.20 24.98 9.91
CA LYS A 203 9.14 24.59 8.98
C LYS A 203 9.60 23.72 7.80
N ARG A 204 10.66 22.91 7.99
CA ARG A 204 11.20 22.02 6.94
C ARG A 204 10.29 20.83 6.64
N LEU A 205 9.75 20.24 7.70
CA LEU A 205 8.84 19.09 7.60
C LEU A 205 7.47 19.49 8.12
N SER A 206 6.44 18.96 7.48
CA SER A 206 5.07 19.11 7.97
C SER A 206 4.30 17.78 8.06
N LEU A 207 3.31 17.76 8.94
CA LEU A 207 2.35 16.66 9.11
C LEU A 207 0.95 17.25 9.20
N ALA A 208 0.01 16.72 8.42
CA ALA A 208 -1.40 17.05 8.49
C ALA A 208 -2.25 15.80 8.24
N SER A 209 -3.53 15.87 8.58
CA SER A 209 -4.50 14.84 8.19
C SER A 209 -5.73 15.42 7.50
N ILE A 210 -6.26 14.64 6.57
CA ILE A 210 -7.55 14.86 5.90
C ILE A 210 -8.44 13.64 6.15
N ILE A 211 -9.74 13.88 6.27
CA ILE A 211 -10.72 12.85 6.58
C ILE A 211 -11.55 12.55 5.33
N CYS A 212 -11.31 11.39 4.73
CA CYS A 212 -12.07 10.84 3.62
C CYS A 212 -12.44 11.85 2.52
N SER A 213 -13.67 12.37 2.49
CA SER A 213 -14.13 13.32 1.47
C SER A 213 -13.46 14.69 1.52
N ASP A 214 -12.70 15.02 2.57
CA ASP A 214 -11.79 16.19 2.58
C ASP A 214 -10.89 16.23 1.34
N ALA A 215 -10.55 15.06 0.78
CA ALA A 215 -9.86 14.92 -0.50
C ALA A 215 -10.48 15.79 -1.62
N PHE A 216 -11.81 15.92 -1.66
CA PHE A 216 -12.50 16.75 -2.66
C PHE A 216 -12.30 18.24 -2.40
N ASN A 217 -12.29 18.64 -1.14
CA ASN A 217 -12.22 20.05 -0.74
C ASN A 217 -10.82 20.65 -0.97
N ILE A 218 -9.78 19.84 -0.80
CA ILE A 218 -8.39 20.25 -1.05
C ILE A 218 -8.01 20.23 -2.53
N THR A 219 -8.61 19.33 -3.33
CA THR A 219 -8.31 19.23 -4.78
C THR A 219 -8.74 20.47 -5.54
N GLY A 220 -9.80 21.15 -5.07
CA GLY A 220 -10.34 22.35 -5.73
C GLY A 220 -9.42 23.57 -5.68
N ASN A 221 -8.34 23.56 -4.89
CA ASN A 221 -7.41 24.67 -4.75
C ASN A 221 -5.95 24.16 -4.76
N SER A 222 -5.21 24.52 -5.81
CA SER A 222 -3.82 24.07 -6.00
C SER A 222 -2.86 24.57 -4.93
N GLU A 223 -3.11 25.74 -4.33
CA GLU A 223 -2.27 26.32 -3.27
C GLU A 223 -2.47 25.56 -1.95
N VAL A 224 -3.72 25.26 -1.59
CA VAL A 224 -4.06 24.39 -0.45
C VAL A 224 -3.39 23.03 -0.60
N LEU A 225 -3.55 22.39 -1.76
CA LEU A 225 -2.91 21.10 -2.02
C LEU A 225 -1.39 21.20 -2.02
N LEU A 226 -0.79 22.33 -2.43
CA LEU A 226 0.67 22.51 -2.38
C LEU A 226 1.13 22.60 -0.93
N GLN A 227 0.50 23.47 -0.14
CA GLN A 227 0.83 23.66 1.27
C GLN A 227 0.73 22.36 2.08
N LEU A 228 -0.25 21.50 1.80
CA LEU A 228 -0.41 20.23 2.50
C LEU A 228 0.53 19.10 2.02
N THR A 229 1.25 19.29 0.90
CA THR A 229 2.08 18.23 0.31
C THR A 229 3.51 18.67 -0.03
N GLU A 230 3.97 19.84 0.39
CA GLU A 230 5.36 20.25 0.20
C GLU A 230 6.17 19.84 1.44
N ASP A 231 7.17 18.99 1.24
CA ASP A 231 8.02 18.40 2.30
C ASP A 231 7.20 17.83 3.48
N ALA A 232 6.10 17.16 3.12
CA ALA A 232 5.02 16.81 4.04
C ALA A 232 4.78 15.30 4.13
N THR A 233 4.28 14.87 5.29
CA THR A 233 3.51 13.64 5.42
C THR A 233 2.04 14.00 5.52
N LEU A 234 1.25 13.61 4.53
CA LEU A 234 -0.20 13.83 4.52
C LEU A 234 -0.93 12.51 4.83
N LEU A 235 -1.61 12.48 5.97
CA LEU A 235 -2.44 11.35 6.38
C LEU A 235 -3.84 11.50 5.80
N HIS A 236 -4.35 10.47 5.16
CA HIS A 236 -5.72 10.41 4.67
C HIS A 236 -6.42 9.24 5.35
N ILE A 237 -7.16 9.54 6.41
CA ILE A 237 -7.90 8.54 7.19
C ILE A 237 -9.30 8.38 6.61
N GLN A 238 -9.79 7.13 6.53
CA GLN A 238 -10.97 6.83 5.71
C GLN A 238 -11.84 5.71 6.30
N LEU A 239 -13.14 5.80 6.04
CA LEU A 239 -14.15 4.76 6.03
C LEU A 239 -14.82 4.84 4.65
N ASN A 240 -14.17 4.24 3.66
CA ASN A 240 -14.54 4.41 2.25
C ASN A 240 -14.75 3.06 1.55
N PRO A 241 -15.95 2.75 1.02
CA PRO A 241 -16.18 1.51 0.27
C PRO A 241 -15.53 1.50 -1.11
N LYS A 242 -15.15 2.67 -1.66
CA LYS A 242 -14.63 2.85 -3.01
C LYS A 242 -13.38 3.76 -3.01
N PRO A 243 -12.28 3.36 -2.34
CA PRO A 243 -11.08 4.18 -2.18
C PRO A 243 -10.39 4.57 -3.50
N ARG A 244 -10.63 3.79 -4.57
CA ARG A 244 -10.13 4.06 -5.94
C ARG A 244 -11.11 4.81 -6.85
N ASN A 245 -12.21 5.34 -6.33
CA ASN A 245 -13.05 6.22 -7.14
C ASN A 245 -12.23 7.46 -7.56
N ILE A 246 -12.39 7.84 -8.84
CA ILE A 246 -11.56 8.87 -9.50
C ILE A 246 -11.50 10.20 -8.74
N GLU A 247 -12.57 10.60 -8.04
CA GLU A 247 -12.59 11.85 -7.27
C GLU A 247 -11.71 11.75 -6.01
N TYR A 248 -11.65 10.58 -5.37
CA TYR A 248 -10.74 10.35 -4.24
C TYR A 248 -9.28 10.22 -4.69
N LEU A 249 -9.03 9.73 -5.91
CA LEU A 249 -7.68 9.65 -6.48
C LEU A 249 -7.12 11.02 -6.88
N ARG A 250 -8.00 11.98 -7.17
CA ARG A 250 -7.63 13.20 -7.89
C ARG A 250 -6.56 14.03 -7.20
N TYR A 251 -6.66 14.24 -5.88
CA TYR A 251 -5.64 14.99 -5.13
C TYR A 251 -4.26 14.31 -5.21
N ARG A 252 -4.20 12.97 -5.12
CA ARG A 252 -2.95 12.21 -5.27
C ARG A 252 -2.37 12.39 -6.67
N VAL A 253 -3.20 12.19 -7.69
CA VAL A 253 -2.79 12.33 -9.09
C VAL A 253 -2.29 13.75 -9.39
N ASP A 254 -2.98 14.77 -8.90
CA ASP A 254 -2.59 16.18 -9.09
C ASP A 254 -1.29 16.51 -8.35
N THR A 255 -1.10 15.98 -7.13
CA THR A 255 0.19 16.08 -6.41
C THR A 255 1.31 15.37 -7.17
N PHE A 256 1.09 14.15 -7.67
CA PHE A 256 2.14 13.36 -8.36
C PHE A 256 2.53 13.91 -9.73
N ARG A 257 1.69 14.78 -10.33
CA ARG A 257 1.98 15.44 -11.61
C ARG A 257 2.88 16.66 -11.48
N ARG A 258 3.07 17.17 -10.26
CA ARG A 258 3.93 18.33 -10.01
C ARG A 258 5.40 18.01 -10.24
N HIS A 259 6.22 19.06 -10.28
CA HIS A 259 7.65 18.93 -10.38
C HIS A 259 8.21 18.16 -9.18
N GLU A 260 9.30 17.41 -9.36
CA GLU A 260 9.89 16.57 -8.29
C GLU A 260 10.20 17.37 -7.01
N ARG A 261 10.72 18.59 -7.17
CA ARG A 261 11.04 19.52 -6.06
C ARG A 261 9.83 19.98 -5.23
N THR A 262 8.62 19.99 -5.78
CA THR A 262 7.40 20.47 -5.10
C THR A 262 6.41 19.34 -4.84
N SER A 263 6.88 18.10 -5.00
CA SER A 263 6.09 16.88 -4.82
C SER A 263 6.81 15.85 -3.96
N ASN A 264 7.77 16.32 -3.16
CA ASN A 264 8.46 15.57 -2.13
C ASN A 264 7.52 15.40 -0.93
N CYS A 265 6.68 14.37 -0.98
CA CYS A 265 5.75 14.07 0.10
C CYS A 265 5.46 12.59 0.21
N ASP A 266 5.17 12.19 1.45
CA ASP A 266 4.55 10.92 1.75
C ASP A 266 3.04 11.14 1.86
N ILE A 267 2.24 10.37 1.12
CA ILE A 267 0.78 10.32 1.31
C ILE A 267 0.44 8.95 1.89
N VAL A 268 -0.22 8.92 3.03
CA VAL A 268 -0.60 7.67 3.72
C VAL A 268 -2.12 7.57 3.74
N CYS A 269 -2.68 6.66 2.96
CA CYS A 269 -4.11 6.33 3.03
C CYS A 269 -4.31 5.18 4.02
N LEU A 270 -5.13 5.40 5.04
CA LEU A 270 -5.48 4.39 6.04
C LEU A 270 -7.01 4.28 6.13
N ASN A 271 -7.53 3.16 5.65
CA ASN A 271 -8.95 2.84 5.65
C ASN A 271 -9.26 1.75 6.69
N TRP A 272 -10.54 1.44 6.85
CA TRP A 272 -10.99 0.19 7.48
C TRP A 272 -10.59 -1.03 6.62
N ALA A 273 -10.63 -2.22 7.21
CA ALA A 273 -10.34 -3.47 6.51
C ALA A 273 -11.32 -3.76 5.35
N GLU A 274 -11.06 -4.80 4.57
CA GLU A 274 -12.00 -5.24 3.53
C GLU A 274 -13.28 -5.88 4.07
N ASN A 275 -14.27 -6.04 3.19
CA ASN A 275 -15.54 -6.72 3.48
C ASN A 275 -16.30 -6.12 4.67
N ILE A 276 -16.29 -4.80 4.79
CA ILE A 276 -17.02 -4.11 5.84
C ILE A 276 -18.51 -4.38 5.73
N ILE A 277 -19.12 -4.52 6.91
CA ILE A 277 -20.56 -4.60 7.09
C ILE A 277 -21.01 -3.30 7.73
N PHE A 278 -21.89 -2.59 7.06
CA PHE A 278 -22.60 -1.43 7.58
C PHE A 278 -23.93 -1.86 8.20
N LEU A 279 -24.21 -1.39 9.41
CA LEU A 279 -25.46 -1.63 10.13
C LEU A 279 -26.23 -0.30 10.27
N GLU A 280 -27.51 -0.29 9.91
CA GLU A 280 -28.38 0.88 10.09
C GLU A 280 -28.61 1.20 11.59
N GLN A 281 -28.58 0.18 12.45
CA GLN A 281 -28.69 0.31 13.91
C GLN A 281 -28.26 -1.01 14.56
N GLU A 282 -28.17 -1.03 15.89
CA GLU A 282 -27.89 -2.27 16.65
C GLU A 282 -28.98 -3.32 16.37
N GLY A 283 -28.55 -4.51 15.94
CA GLY A 283 -29.46 -5.57 15.48
C GLY A 283 -30.28 -5.23 14.22
N GLY A 284 -29.92 -4.15 13.52
CA GLY A 284 -30.58 -3.67 12.31
C GLY A 284 -30.18 -4.41 11.04
N LYS A 285 -30.60 -3.87 9.90
CA LYS A 285 -30.28 -4.43 8.58
C LYS A 285 -28.79 -4.30 8.27
N GLU A 286 -28.21 -5.39 7.77
CA GLU A 286 -26.83 -5.44 7.32
C GLU A 286 -26.68 -5.06 5.84
N HIS A 287 -25.66 -4.27 5.53
CA HIS A 287 -25.24 -3.94 4.18
C HIS A 287 -23.78 -4.34 4.00
N LYS A 288 -23.55 -5.40 3.23
CA LYS A 288 -22.20 -5.88 2.90
C LYS A 288 -21.62 -5.01 1.80
N TRP A 289 -20.55 -4.29 2.11
CA TRP A 289 -19.89 -3.41 1.14
C TRP A 289 -19.12 -4.19 0.07
N ASN A 290 -18.64 -5.41 0.40
CA ASN A 290 -17.77 -6.19 -0.47
C ASN A 290 -16.60 -5.34 -1.02
N ASN A 291 -16.13 -4.39 -0.20
CA ASN A 291 -15.07 -3.46 -0.54
C ASN A 291 -13.70 -4.10 -0.30
N GLU A 292 -12.68 -3.44 -0.84
CA GLU A 292 -11.29 -3.56 -0.40
C GLU A 292 -10.98 -2.46 0.64
N ALA A 293 -9.89 -2.63 1.39
CA ALA A 293 -9.39 -1.57 2.26
C ALA A 293 -8.78 -0.42 1.43
N GLY A 294 -7.89 -0.74 0.49
CA GLY A 294 -7.24 0.27 -0.35
C GLY A 294 -6.25 1.18 0.40
N SER A 295 -5.86 0.81 1.62
CA SER A 295 -4.83 1.49 2.40
C SER A 295 -3.45 1.34 1.72
N ALA A 296 -2.70 2.44 1.62
CA ALA A 296 -1.41 2.46 0.94
C ALA A 296 -0.55 3.65 1.33
N TRP A 297 0.77 3.48 1.19
CA TRP A 297 1.77 4.52 1.37
C TRP A 297 2.39 4.91 0.01
N TYR A 298 2.28 6.18 -0.37
CA TYR A 298 2.79 6.71 -1.62
C TYR A 298 4.05 7.54 -1.36
N LEU A 299 5.14 7.26 -2.06
CA LEU A 299 6.43 7.94 -1.90
C LEU A 299 7.02 8.35 -3.26
N PRO A 300 7.77 9.47 -3.35
CA PRO A 300 8.48 9.83 -4.57
C PRO A 300 9.66 8.89 -4.86
N HIS A 301 10.09 8.86 -6.12
CA HIS A 301 11.01 7.86 -6.68
C HIS A 301 12.37 7.67 -6.00
N ASP A 302 12.80 8.64 -5.23
CA ASP A 302 14.09 8.73 -4.57
C ASP A 302 13.99 8.46 -3.06
N ARG A 303 12.79 8.12 -2.57
CA ARG A 303 12.47 7.92 -1.16
C ARG A 303 12.29 6.47 -0.74
N ALA A 304 12.19 5.53 -1.67
CA ALA A 304 12.11 4.11 -1.36
C ALA A 304 13.00 3.26 -2.25
N SER A 305 13.41 2.11 -1.72
CA SER A 305 14.23 1.16 -2.45
C SER A 305 13.34 0.16 -3.18
N SER A 306 13.77 -0.20 -4.39
CA SER A 306 13.21 -1.34 -5.14
C SER A 306 14.14 -2.56 -5.10
N ASP A 307 15.05 -2.61 -4.12
CA ASP A 307 15.87 -3.80 -3.85
C ASP A 307 15.01 -4.98 -3.41
N ASP A 308 15.28 -6.15 -4.00
CA ASP A 308 14.51 -7.37 -3.77
C ASP A 308 14.41 -7.75 -2.30
N ALA A 309 15.50 -7.61 -1.52
CA ALA A 309 15.48 -8.05 -0.13
C ALA A 309 14.55 -7.19 0.73
N LEU A 310 14.52 -5.88 0.47
CA LEU A 310 13.62 -4.95 1.14
C LEU A 310 12.17 -5.14 0.70
N VAL A 311 11.93 -5.32 -0.60
CA VAL A 311 10.58 -5.59 -1.12
C VAL A 311 10.04 -6.89 -0.52
N GLU A 312 10.82 -7.97 -0.53
CA GLU A 312 10.40 -9.25 0.02
C GLU A 312 10.22 -9.21 1.54
N GLN A 313 11.05 -8.48 2.28
CA GLN A 313 10.85 -8.28 3.73
C GLN A 313 9.49 -7.64 4.01
N ASN A 314 9.18 -6.55 3.32
CA ASN A 314 7.91 -5.84 3.45
C ASN A 314 6.72 -6.74 3.06
N GLU A 315 6.84 -7.47 1.96
CA GLU A 315 5.76 -8.36 1.47
C GLU A 315 5.46 -9.51 2.42
N ARG A 316 6.48 -10.09 3.07
CA ARG A 316 6.27 -11.13 4.10
C ARG A 316 5.40 -10.63 5.25
N ASN A 317 5.52 -9.35 5.60
CA ASN A 317 4.74 -8.75 6.67
C ASN A 317 3.39 -8.19 6.19
N GLY A 318 3.11 -8.19 4.88
CA GLY A 318 1.85 -7.72 4.31
C GLY A 318 1.88 -6.29 3.77
N LEU A 319 3.06 -5.80 3.35
CA LEU A 319 3.24 -4.54 2.65
C LEU A 319 3.73 -4.79 1.20
N TYR A 320 2.88 -4.55 0.21
CA TYR A 320 3.13 -4.97 -1.17
C TYR A 320 3.57 -3.82 -2.07
N TYR A 321 4.66 -4.03 -2.80
CA TYR A 321 5.27 -2.98 -3.63
C TYR A 321 4.67 -2.90 -5.05
N SER A 322 4.41 -1.68 -5.50
CA SER A 322 4.09 -1.33 -6.89
C SER A 322 4.82 -0.05 -7.31
N TRP A 323 4.98 0.14 -8.62
CA TRP A 323 5.55 1.33 -9.23
C TRP A 323 4.52 2.08 -10.06
N HIS A 324 4.10 3.23 -9.57
CA HIS A 324 3.13 4.08 -10.26
C HIS A 324 3.77 4.85 -11.42
N ARG A 325 3.05 4.97 -12.54
CA ARG A 325 3.53 5.65 -13.76
C ARG A 325 3.97 7.10 -13.56
N ARG A 326 3.51 7.76 -12.49
CA ARG A 326 3.91 9.11 -12.07
C ARG A 326 5.17 9.14 -11.20
N LYS A 327 6.06 8.14 -11.34
CA LYS A 327 7.31 8.03 -10.58
C LYS A 327 7.04 8.05 -9.07
N ARG A 328 6.13 7.18 -8.63
CA ARG A 328 5.85 6.96 -7.20
C ARG A 328 6.03 5.50 -6.86
N HIS A 329 6.67 5.24 -5.74
CA HIS A 329 6.55 3.96 -5.06
C HIS A 329 5.20 3.92 -4.37
N VAL A 330 4.54 2.78 -4.43
CA VAL A 330 3.28 2.55 -3.72
C VAL A 330 3.42 1.26 -2.93
N LEU A 331 3.22 1.37 -1.62
CA LEU A 331 3.31 0.28 -0.67
C LEU A 331 1.90 0.00 -0.16
N HIS A 332 1.25 -1.02 -0.72
CA HIS A 332 -0.13 -1.39 -0.38
C HIS A 332 -0.17 -2.20 0.91
N PHE A 333 -1.03 -1.83 1.85
CA PHE A 333 -1.27 -2.68 3.01
C PHE A 333 -2.11 -3.89 2.61
N HIS A 334 -1.92 -4.98 3.32
CA HIS A 334 -2.84 -6.10 3.25
C HIS A 334 -4.25 -5.65 3.67
N ASN A 335 -5.29 -6.19 3.04
CA ASN A 335 -6.68 -5.76 3.25
C ASN A 335 -7.31 -6.24 4.57
N ALA A 336 -6.77 -7.30 5.18
CA ALA A 336 -7.30 -7.85 6.42
C ALA A 336 -7.10 -6.92 7.63
N PRO A 337 -7.90 -7.04 8.70
CA PRO A 337 -7.72 -6.30 9.94
C PRO A 337 -6.36 -6.57 10.57
N ALA A 338 -5.61 -5.52 10.90
CA ALA A 338 -4.29 -5.62 11.51
C ALA A 338 -3.80 -4.28 12.05
N VAL A 339 -2.83 -4.33 12.95
CA VAL A 339 -1.95 -3.19 13.25
C VAL A 339 -0.64 -3.38 12.50
N PHE A 340 -0.21 -2.35 11.78
CA PHE A 340 1.01 -2.33 11.00
C PHE A 340 2.06 -1.46 11.68
N GLU A 341 3.19 -2.05 12.06
CA GLU A 341 4.28 -1.36 12.71
C GLU A 341 5.41 -1.03 11.74
N PHE A 342 5.73 0.25 11.63
CA PHE A 342 6.74 0.73 10.70
C PHE A 342 7.96 1.34 11.38
N SER A 343 9.11 1.20 10.72
CA SER A 343 10.24 2.10 10.82
C SER A 343 10.31 2.95 9.56
N VAL A 344 10.28 4.27 9.71
CA VAL A 344 10.06 5.20 8.59
C VAL A 344 11.14 6.26 8.52
N PRO A 345 11.91 6.33 7.42
CA PRO A 345 12.78 7.47 7.12
C PRO A 345 11.94 8.73 6.92
N LYS A 346 12.40 9.87 7.43
CA LYS A 346 11.69 11.17 7.32
C LYS A 346 11.81 11.76 5.93
N VAL A 347 10.78 12.50 5.46
CA VAL A 347 10.68 13.04 4.10
C VAL A 347 11.95 13.81 3.66
N GLU A 348 12.53 14.60 4.56
CA GLU A 348 13.78 15.35 4.37
C GLU A 348 14.78 15.02 5.50
N HIS A 349 16.07 15.05 5.16
CA HIS A 349 17.18 14.86 6.09
C HIS A 349 18.19 16.01 5.96
N THR A 350 18.68 16.51 7.09
CA THR A 350 19.71 17.58 7.16
C THR A 350 21.11 17.07 7.53
N GLY A 351 21.23 15.78 7.84
CA GLY A 351 22.50 15.10 8.12
C GLY A 351 23.35 14.86 6.86
N LEU A 352 24.55 14.33 7.05
CA LEU A 352 25.44 13.99 5.93
C LEU A 352 24.77 12.99 4.98
N GLN A 353 24.83 13.25 3.67
CA GLN A 353 24.21 12.43 2.63
C GLN A 353 24.65 10.96 2.65
N LEU A 354 25.84 10.66 3.18
CA LEU A 354 26.35 9.30 3.41
C LEU A 354 25.48 8.45 4.34
N HIS A 355 24.61 9.08 5.15
CA HIS A 355 23.68 8.41 6.07
C HIS A 355 22.23 8.41 5.57
N ALA A 356 21.93 9.09 4.45
CA ALA A 356 20.61 9.09 3.85
C ALA A 356 20.43 7.79 3.03
N VAL A 357 19.88 6.75 3.66
CA VAL A 357 19.49 5.53 2.94
C VAL A 357 18.02 5.65 2.55
N SER A 358 17.76 5.77 1.26
CA SER A 358 16.41 5.77 0.68
C SER A 358 15.79 4.37 0.70
N THR A 359 15.60 3.78 1.88
CA THR A 359 14.92 2.47 2.00
C THR A 359 13.41 2.58 1.89
N GLY A 360 12.84 3.75 2.19
CA GLY A 360 11.41 3.93 2.40
C GLY A 360 10.94 3.28 3.71
N PRO A 361 9.61 3.32 3.98
CA PRO A 361 8.98 2.65 5.11
C PRO A 361 9.28 1.15 5.11
N LYS A 362 9.67 0.63 6.27
CA LYS A 362 9.84 -0.80 6.53
C LYS A 362 8.75 -1.26 7.46
N LEU A 363 7.96 -2.24 7.04
CA LEU A 363 6.99 -2.90 7.91
C LEU A 363 7.76 -3.90 8.78
N GLU A 364 8.00 -3.53 10.03
CA GLU A 364 8.76 -4.34 10.99
C GLU A 364 7.92 -5.53 11.47
N CYS A 365 6.64 -5.28 11.76
CA CYS A 365 5.72 -6.29 12.23
C CYS A 365 4.28 -5.99 11.78
N ARG A 366 3.50 -7.05 11.59
CA ARG A 366 2.04 -6.97 11.47
C ARG A 366 1.42 -7.72 12.63
N TYR A 367 0.57 -7.05 13.40
CA TYR A 367 -0.13 -7.65 14.52
C TYR A 367 -1.57 -7.99 14.13
N VAL A 368 -2.01 -9.18 14.53
CA VAL A 368 -3.39 -9.63 14.40
C VAL A 368 -4.01 -9.70 15.79
N TRP A 369 -5.33 -9.52 15.87
CA TRP A 369 -6.04 -9.64 17.13
C TRP A 369 -6.16 -11.11 17.52
N ASP A 370 -5.74 -11.44 18.74
CA ASP A 370 -5.86 -12.78 19.31
C ASP A 370 -7.18 -12.96 20.06
N ASP A 371 -7.70 -14.18 20.08
CA ASP A 371 -8.92 -14.54 20.79
C ASP A 371 -8.77 -14.36 22.31
N ALA A 372 -7.54 -14.41 22.84
CA ALA A 372 -7.26 -14.12 24.25
C ALA A 372 -7.32 -12.61 24.60
N GLY A 373 -7.53 -11.73 23.61
CA GLY A 373 -7.73 -10.30 23.82
C GLY A 373 -6.46 -9.47 23.82
N GLY A 374 -5.74 -9.45 22.70
CA GLY A 374 -4.56 -8.60 22.51
C GLY A 374 -3.99 -8.64 21.09
N TRP A 375 -3.06 -7.72 20.82
CA TRP A 375 -2.32 -7.67 19.55
C TRP A 375 -1.13 -8.63 19.59
N VAL A 376 -1.10 -9.62 18.70
CA VAL A 376 0.00 -10.60 18.60
C VAL A 376 0.71 -10.51 17.25
N ALA A 377 2.04 -10.60 17.28
CA ALA A 377 2.86 -10.55 16.08
C ALA A 377 2.54 -11.72 15.13
N SER A 378 2.26 -11.42 13.87
CA SER A 378 2.01 -12.41 12.83
C SER A 378 3.24 -12.61 11.97
N ALA A 379 3.87 -13.78 12.09
CA ALA A 379 5.01 -14.16 11.24
C ALA A 379 4.57 -14.80 9.90
N ALA A 380 3.28 -15.13 9.75
CA ALA A 380 2.76 -15.75 8.55
C ALA A 380 2.57 -14.71 7.44
N CYS A 381 3.09 -15.00 6.25
CA CYS A 381 2.84 -14.16 5.08
C CYS A 381 1.33 -14.13 4.80
N ALA A 382 0.78 -12.93 4.66
CA ALA A 382 -0.64 -12.78 4.39
C ALA A 382 -1.00 -13.42 3.04
N ASP A 383 -2.07 -14.20 3.02
CA ASP A 383 -2.62 -14.68 1.76
C ASP A 383 -3.30 -13.53 1.02
N THR A 384 -2.78 -13.22 -0.15
CA THR A 384 -3.30 -12.22 -1.08
C THR A 384 -4.34 -12.81 -2.03
N GLY A 385 -4.86 -14.00 -1.75
CA GLY A 385 -5.72 -14.78 -2.66
C GLY A 385 -4.94 -15.62 -3.68
N LEU A 386 -3.61 -15.68 -3.56
CA LEU A 386 -2.74 -16.39 -4.49
C LEU A 386 -2.95 -17.91 -4.42
N ALA A 387 -3.16 -18.45 -3.21
CA ALA A 387 -3.40 -19.87 -3.03
C ALA A 387 -4.65 -20.34 -3.79
N GLN A 388 -5.72 -19.53 -3.77
CA GLN A 388 -6.95 -19.80 -4.49
C GLN A 388 -6.74 -19.76 -6.02
N LEU A 389 -5.94 -18.82 -6.51
CA LEU A 389 -5.60 -18.72 -7.94
C LEU A 389 -4.84 -19.97 -8.42
N PHE A 390 -3.87 -20.48 -7.65
CA PHE A 390 -3.15 -21.69 -8.04
C PHE A 390 -4.00 -22.95 -7.94
N ALA A 391 -5.03 -22.96 -7.08
CA ALA A 391 -5.96 -24.07 -6.94
C ALA A 391 -7.17 -24.03 -7.88
N CYS A 392 -7.28 -23.02 -8.76
CA CYS A 392 -8.48 -22.81 -9.59
C CYS A 392 -8.77 -23.92 -10.62
N ASP A 393 -7.73 -24.62 -11.10
CA ASP A 393 -7.82 -25.70 -12.08
C ASP A 393 -6.67 -26.69 -11.88
N ALA A 394 -6.92 -27.98 -12.17
CA ALA A 394 -5.94 -29.05 -11.95
C ALA A 394 -4.67 -28.89 -12.82
N LYS A 395 -4.79 -28.39 -14.05
CA LYS A 395 -3.64 -28.13 -14.92
C LYS A 395 -2.83 -26.94 -14.41
N VAL A 396 -3.50 -25.88 -13.95
CA VAL A 396 -2.85 -24.73 -13.30
C VAL A 396 -2.09 -25.17 -12.05
N ALA A 397 -2.74 -25.92 -11.15
CA ALA A 397 -2.12 -26.44 -9.93
C ALA A 397 -0.86 -27.26 -10.24
N THR A 398 -0.92 -28.10 -11.28
CA THR A 398 0.23 -28.90 -11.73
C THR A 398 1.36 -28.01 -12.27
N ALA A 399 1.04 -27.05 -13.13
CA ALA A 399 2.02 -26.16 -13.76
C ALA A 399 2.71 -25.24 -12.74
N PHE A 400 2.00 -24.81 -11.71
CA PHE A 400 2.50 -23.91 -10.66
C PHE A 400 3.04 -24.64 -9.43
N ASN A 401 3.06 -25.97 -9.38
CA ASN A 401 3.52 -26.74 -8.21
C ASN A 401 4.91 -26.31 -7.69
N ALA A 402 5.86 -26.02 -8.60
CA ALA A 402 7.19 -25.52 -8.20
C ALA A 402 7.14 -24.10 -7.63
N LEU A 403 6.37 -23.19 -8.26
CA LEU A 403 6.25 -21.79 -7.85
C LEU A 403 5.41 -21.61 -6.58
N SER A 404 4.43 -22.49 -6.35
CA SER A 404 3.54 -22.44 -5.17
C SER A 404 4.27 -22.69 -3.84
N LYS A 405 5.48 -23.25 -3.89
CA LYS A 405 6.34 -23.52 -2.74
C LYS A 405 7.36 -22.40 -2.50
N ASP A 406 7.29 -21.34 -3.31
CA ASP A 406 8.23 -20.24 -3.25
C ASP A 406 7.69 -19.09 -2.40
N ASP A 407 8.49 -18.65 -1.43
CA ASP A 407 8.12 -17.54 -0.57
C ASP A 407 8.34 -16.17 -1.23
N SER A 408 9.06 -16.11 -2.38
CA SER A 408 9.33 -14.87 -3.12
C SER A 408 8.26 -14.64 -4.19
N ARG A 409 7.38 -13.67 -3.94
CA ARG A 409 6.39 -13.23 -4.93
C ARG A 409 7.05 -12.64 -6.16
N LEU A 410 8.13 -11.86 -6.00
CA LEU A 410 8.91 -11.33 -7.12
C LEU A 410 9.42 -12.44 -8.04
N ARG A 411 9.85 -13.57 -7.48
CA ARG A 411 10.31 -14.73 -8.27
C ARG A 411 9.18 -15.33 -9.10
N ILE A 412 8.00 -15.47 -8.51
CA ILE A 412 6.79 -15.95 -9.20
C ILE A 412 6.43 -14.98 -10.34
N GLU A 413 6.36 -13.68 -10.05
CA GLU A 413 6.08 -12.63 -11.04
C GLU A 413 7.06 -12.68 -12.22
N ARG A 414 8.37 -12.81 -11.94
CA ARG A 414 9.41 -12.90 -12.96
C ARG A 414 9.26 -14.14 -13.81
N ALA A 415 9.02 -15.29 -13.19
CA ALA A 415 8.83 -16.58 -13.87
C ALA A 415 7.61 -16.56 -14.78
N VAL A 416 6.51 -15.91 -14.37
CA VAL A 416 5.33 -15.73 -15.20
C VAL A 416 5.59 -14.75 -16.34
N ALA A 417 6.20 -13.59 -16.05
CA ALA A 417 6.44 -12.55 -17.05
C ALA A 417 7.24 -13.05 -18.26
N ILE A 418 8.34 -13.76 -18.02
CA ILE A 418 9.16 -14.40 -19.06
C ILE A 418 8.41 -15.52 -19.78
N SER A 419 7.60 -16.33 -19.07
CA SER A 419 6.82 -17.41 -19.66
C SER A 419 5.70 -16.91 -20.58
N CYS A 420 5.15 -15.73 -20.32
CA CYS A 420 4.11 -15.09 -21.12
C CYS A 420 4.64 -14.21 -22.27
N GLY A 421 5.96 -14.18 -22.45
CA GLY A 421 6.65 -13.45 -23.51
C GLY A 421 7.02 -12.02 -23.13
N LEU A 422 8.28 -11.82 -22.72
CA LEU A 422 8.85 -10.50 -22.52
C LEU A 422 9.15 -9.83 -23.85
N THR A 423 8.72 -8.56 -23.99
CA THR A 423 9.08 -7.71 -25.13
C THR A 423 10.23 -6.75 -24.81
N SER A 424 10.62 -6.63 -23.54
CA SER A 424 11.74 -5.80 -23.12
C SER A 424 13.07 -6.49 -23.42
N GLY A 425 13.90 -5.86 -24.23
CA GLY A 425 15.30 -6.25 -24.42
C GLY A 425 16.25 -5.68 -23.37
N ALA A 426 15.76 -5.08 -22.26
CA ALA A 426 16.63 -4.52 -21.23
C ALA A 426 17.20 -5.59 -20.30
N ASP A 427 18.50 -5.56 -20.01
CA ASP A 427 19.16 -6.58 -19.18
C ASP A 427 18.64 -6.58 -17.73
N ASN A 428 18.15 -5.43 -17.24
CA ASN A 428 17.59 -5.28 -15.90
C ASN A 428 16.06 -5.41 -15.86
N TRP A 429 15.41 -6.04 -16.84
CA TRP A 429 13.94 -6.17 -16.91
C TRP A 429 13.32 -6.78 -15.64
N TYR A 430 14.09 -7.59 -14.92
CA TYR A 430 13.65 -8.32 -13.73
C TYR A 430 13.73 -7.49 -12.44
N ALA A 431 14.39 -6.34 -12.43
CA ALA A 431 14.46 -5.49 -11.24
C ALA A 431 13.04 -5.02 -10.84
N ALA A 432 12.73 -4.96 -9.55
CA ALA A 432 11.37 -4.63 -9.11
C ALA A 432 10.89 -3.26 -9.62
N GLY A 433 11.79 -2.28 -9.79
CA GLY A 433 11.46 -0.96 -10.36
C GLY A 433 11.19 -0.94 -11.87
N THR A 434 11.52 -2.00 -12.61
CA THR A 434 11.34 -2.07 -14.07
C THR A 434 10.37 -3.16 -14.51
N LEU A 435 10.14 -4.16 -13.65
CA LEU A 435 9.28 -5.32 -13.89
C LEU A 435 7.85 -4.89 -14.21
N ALA A 436 7.35 -5.34 -15.37
CA ALA A 436 6.10 -4.85 -15.94
C ALA A 436 4.88 -5.12 -15.05
N SER A 437 4.81 -6.28 -14.37
CA SER A 437 3.66 -6.64 -13.53
C SER A 437 3.54 -5.77 -12.28
N LEU A 438 4.62 -5.10 -11.84
CA LEU A 438 4.58 -4.17 -10.71
C LEU A 438 4.20 -2.75 -11.14
N ARG A 439 4.04 -2.47 -12.43
CA ARG A 439 3.65 -1.14 -12.90
C ARG A 439 2.18 -0.88 -12.63
N MET A 440 1.88 0.35 -12.24
CA MET A 440 0.53 0.80 -11.92
C MET A 440 0.19 2.11 -12.65
N SER A 441 -1.07 2.22 -13.06
CA SER A 441 -1.61 3.39 -13.76
C SER A 441 -2.28 4.36 -12.77
N ASP A 442 -2.79 5.50 -13.27
CA ASP A 442 -3.50 6.50 -12.46
C ASP A 442 -4.81 5.96 -11.84
N ASP A 443 -5.26 4.74 -12.20
CA ASP A 443 -6.40 4.04 -11.58
C ASP A 443 -6.04 3.35 -10.26
N GLU A 444 -4.75 3.27 -9.91
CA GLU A 444 -4.21 2.59 -8.73
C GLU A 444 -4.61 1.10 -8.63
N VAL A 445 -4.93 0.47 -9.75
CA VAL A 445 -5.26 -0.96 -9.82
C VAL A 445 -3.96 -1.76 -10.00
N THR A 446 -3.70 -2.71 -9.10
CA THR A 446 -2.54 -3.61 -9.22
C THR A 446 -2.82 -4.73 -10.21
N LYS A 447 -1.89 -4.92 -11.14
CA LYS A 447 -1.95 -5.98 -12.17
C LYS A 447 -1.07 -7.19 -11.83
N ARG A 448 -0.55 -7.23 -10.60
CA ARG A 448 0.32 -8.28 -10.11
C ARG A 448 -0.43 -9.59 -10.02
N LEU A 449 0.17 -10.68 -10.48
CA LEU A 449 -0.40 -12.03 -10.32
C LEU A 449 -0.46 -12.44 -8.84
N THR A 450 0.59 -12.09 -8.10
CA THR A 450 0.83 -12.52 -6.71
C THR A 450 0.14 -11.67 -5.65
N VAL A 451 -0.47 -10.55 -6.05
CA VAL A 451 -1.10 -9.59 -5.14
C VAL A 451 -2.47 -9.24 -5.70
N ARG A 452 -3.53 -9.83 -5.12
CA ARG A 452 -4.92 -9.57 -5.48
C ARG A 452 -5.62 -8.88 -4.30
N LEU A 453 -5.30 -7.59 -4.14
CA LEU A 453 -5.90 -6.73 -3.12
C LEU A 453 -7.09 -5.96 -3.66
N GLU A 454 -7.31 -6.03 -4.97
CA GLU A 454 -8.29 -5.27 -5.70
C GLU A 454 -9.39 -6.14 -6.29
N ARG A 455 -10.59 -5.56 -6.39
CA ARG A 455 -11.75 -6.18 -7.02
C ARG A 455 -11.97 -5.57 -8.39
N ASN A 456 -11.24 -6.08 -9.37
CA ASN A 456 -11.26 -5.57 -10.74
C ASN A 456 -11.30 -6.72 -11.75
N GLU A 457 -12.37 -6.76 -12.56
CA GLU A 457 -12.62 -7.84 -13.52
C GLU A 457 -11.54 -7.93 -14.60
N ASP A 458 -11.02 -6.79 -15.07
CA ASP A 458 -9.95 -6.75 -16.07
C ASP A 458 -8.65 -7.37 -15.53
N SER A 459 -8.30 -7.06 -14.28
CA SER A 459 -7.12 -7.60 -13.61
C SER A 459 -7.27 -9.10 -13.35
N ASP A 460 -8.45 -9.56 -12.92
CA ASP A 460 -8.73 -10.98 -12.76
C ASP A 460 -8.68 -11.74 -14.10
N THR A 461 -9.16 -11.13 -15.19
CA THR A 461 -9.06 -11.68 -16.55
C THR A 461 -7.61 -11.77 -17.01
N GLU A 462 -6.81 -10.73 -16.76
CA GLU A 462 -5.38 -10.69 -17.11
C GLU A 462 -4.59 -11.78 -16.35
N ARG A 463 -4.83 -11.92 -15.03
CA ARG A 463 -4.25 -13.00 -14.21
C ARG A 463 -4.63 -14.37 -14.72
N HIS A 464 -5.91 -14.59 -15.02
CA HIS A 464 -6.37 -15.88 -15.53
C HIS A 464 -5.69 -16.22 -16.87
N GLY A 465 -5.56 -15.25 -17.77
CA GLY A 465 -4.83 -15.41 -19.03
C GLY A 465 -3.35 -15.77 -18.84
N GLN A 466 -2.68 -15.18 -17.85
CA GLN A 466 -1.31 -15.52 -17.48
C GLN A 466 -1.20 -16.96 -16.92
N LEU A 467 -2.10 -17.36 -16.01
CA LEU A 467 -2.15 -18.71 -15.46
C LEU A 467 -2.38 -19.76 -16.56
N GLN A 468 -3.32 -19.51 -17.47
CA GLN A 468 -3.58 -20.40 -18.61
C GLN A 468 -2.38 -20.48 -19.55
N SER A 469 -1.67 -19.36 -19.77
CA SER A 469 -0.47 -19.33 -20.62
C SER A 469 0.65 -20.20 -20.05
N VAL A 470 0.93 -20.09 -18.74
CA VAL A 470 1.92 -20.92 -18.05
C VAL A 470 1.48 -22.39 -18.03
N SER A 471 0.20 -22.66 -17.80
CA SER A 471 -0.35 -24.02 -17.84
C SER A 471 -0.23 -24.66 -19.23
N ALA A 472 -0.53 -23.91 -20.30
CA ALA A 472 -0.39 -24.39 -21.67
C ALA A 472 1.09 -24.65 -22.02
N LEU A 473 2.00 -23.77 -21.58
CA LEU A 473 3.43 -23.98 -21.72
C LEU A 473 3.88 -25.28 -21.05
N HIS A 474 3.45 -25.52 -19.80
CA HIS A 474 3.74 -26.75 -19.08
C HIS A 474 3.26 -28.00 -19.84
N GLU A 475 2.03 -27.98 -20.37
CA GLU A 475 1.47 -29.09 -21.16
C GLU A 475 2.25 -29.30 -22.48
N ILE A 476 2.65 -28.23 -23.16
CA ILE A 476 3.46 -28.31 -24.39
C ILE A 476 4.81 -28.96 -24.11
N LEU A 477 5.50 -28.53 -23.04
CA LEU A 477 6.79 -29.09 -22.62
C LEU A 477 6.69 -30.58 -22.28
N ALA A 478 5.58 -30.99 -21.67
CA ALA A 478 5.35 -32.39 -21.30
C ALA A 478 5.01 -33.29 -22.49
N THR A 479 4.22 -32.80 -23.46
CA THR A 479 3.52 -33.67 -24.44
C THR A 479 3.94 -33.51 -25.89
N LYS A 480 4.63 -32.43 -26.26
CA LYS A 480 4.93 -32.12 -27.67
C LYS A 480 6.39 -32.39 -28.03
N LEU A 481 6.63 -32.59 -29.32
CA LEU A 481 7.98 -32.59 -29.87
C LEU A 481 8.52 -31.16 -29.83
N LEU A 482 9.61 -30.98 -29.08
CA LEU A 482 10.23 -29.67 -28.88
C LEU A 482 11.36 -29.42 -29.91
N PRO A 483 11.62 -28.15 -30.29
CA PRO A 483 12.68 -27.81 -31.23
C PRO A 483 14.07 -28.13 -30.65
N ILE A 484 15.08 -28.26 -31.53
CA ILE A 484 16.41 -28.78 -31.17
C ILE A 484 17.07 -28.03 -30.00
N GLN A 485 16.81 -26.73 -29.89
CA GLN A 485 17.32 -25.84 -28.85
C GLN A 485 16.90 -26.26 -27.44
N ILE A 486 15.71 -26.85 -27.30
CA ILE A 486 15.10 -27.22 -26.01
C ILE A 486 14.59 -28.66 -25.99
N ARG A 487 15.03 -29.52 -26.92
CA ARG A 487 14.54 -30.89 -27.08
C ARG A 487 14.67 -31.73 -25.81
N ASN A 488 15.73 -31.50 -25.02
CA ASN A 488 15.98 -32.20 -23.76
C ASN A 488 14.99 -31.85 -22.63
N LEU A 489 14.18 -30.79 -22.79
CA LEU A 489 13.10 -30.45 -21.87
C LEU A 489 11.83 -31.29 -22.07
N SER A 490 11.73 -32.07 -23.16
CA SER A 490 10.55 -32.88 -23.49
C SER A 490 10.34 -34.06 -22.53
N GLY A 491 9.14 -34.65 -22.53
CA GLY A 491 8.85 -35.89 -21.80
C GLY A 491 8.55 -35.73 -20.31
N GLY A 492 8.18 -34.52 -19.88
CA GLY A 492 7.83 -34.23 -18.48
C GLY A 492 9.04 -33.90 -17.59
N GLY A 493 8.75 -33.52 -16.34
CA GLY A 493 9.76 -33.12 -15.35
C GLY A 493 10.34 -31.71 -15.53
N ALA A 494 9.99 -31.00 -16.61
CA ALA A 494 10.29 -29.58 -16.76
C ALA A 494 9.30 -28.73 -15.95
N SER A 495 9.80 -27.69 -15.31
CA SER A 495 8.98 -26.74 -14.53
C SER A 495 9.33 -25.29 -14.88
N VAL A 496 8.36 -24.41 -14.69
CA VAL A 496 8.57 -22.96 -14.79
C VAL A 496 9.13 -22.46 -13.46
N TYR A 497 10.29 -21.82 -13.51
CA TYR A 497 10.98 -21.27 -12.34
C TYR A 497 12.01 -20.22 -12.75
N TRP A 498 12.17 -19.16 -11.95
CA TRP A 498 13.12 -18.08 -12.23
C TRP A 498 14.19 -17.99 -11.13
N THR A 499 15.43 -17.65 -11.50
CA THR A 499 16.49 -17.37 -10.51
C THR A 499 17.32 -16.15 -10.91
N LYS A 500 17.86 -15.44 -9.91
CA LYS A 500 18.77 -14.31 -10.13
C LYS A 500 20.10 -14.72 -10.80
N LYS A 501 20.50 -16.01 -10.69
CA LYS A 501 21.71 -16.55 -11.33
C LYS A 501 21.57 -16.80 -12.84
N SER A 502 20.33 -16.90 -13.31
CA SER A 502 20.02 -16.99 -14.73
C SER A 502 18.76 -16.18 -15.00
N PRO A 503 18.88 -14.84 -14.97
CA PRO A 503 17.72 -13.97 -14.96
C PRO A 503 16.95 -13.96 -16.27
N HIS A 504 17.51 -14.54 -17.35
CA HIS A 504 16.91 -14.57 -18.68
C HIS A 504 16.39 -15.96 -19.08
N THR A 505 16.30 -16.90 -18.13
CA THR A 505 15.69 -18.22 -18.33
C THR A 505 14.55 -18.46 -17.35
N ASN A 506 13.69 -19.44 -17.68
CA ASN A 506 12.47 -19.71 -16.93
C ASN A 506 12.00 -21.15 -16.92
N VAL A 507 12.61 -22.02 -17.73
CA VAL A 507 12.28 -23.45 -17.72
C VAL A 507 13.49 -24.22 -17.23
N ILE A 508 13.28 -25.00 -16.17
CA ILE A 508 14.30 -25.86 -15.57
C ILE A 508 13.86 -27.32 -15.66
N LYS A 509 14.83 -28.22 -15.70
CA LYS A 509 14.64 -29.67 -15.59
C LYS A 509 15.91 -30.26 -14.98
N ALA A 510 15.78 -31.31 -14.17
CA ALA A 510 16.93 -31.96 -13.55
C ALA A 510 17.97 -32.36 -14.62
N ASP A 511 19.25 -32.11 -14.31
CA ASP A 511 20.41 -32.42 -15.16
C ASP A 511 20.40 -31.76 -16.55
N VAL A 512 19.61 -30.70 -16.73
CA VAL A 512 19.48 -29.98 -18.00
C VAL A 512 19.67 -28.48 -17.77
N GLU A 513 20.48 -27.86 -18.64
CA GLU A 513 20.66 -26.42 -18.64
C GLU A 513 19.32 -25.66 -18.78
N PRO A 514 19.10 -24.58 -18.01
CA PRO A 514 17.90 -23.76 -18.12
C PRO A 514 17.70 -23.19 -19.52
N ALA A 515 16.44 -22.89 -19.86
CA ALA A 515 16.08 -22.31 -21.15
C ALA A 515 15.11 -21.13 -20.98
N HIS A 516 15.12 -20.23 -21.96
CA HIS A 516 14.09 -19.21 -22.15
C HIS A 516 12.99 -19.80 -23.04
N VAL A 517 11.81 -20.04 -22.49
CA VAL A 517 10.65 -20.52 -23.26
C VAL A 517 9.44 -19.63 -22.98
N ALA A 518 8.92 -19.01 -24.03
CA ALA A 518 7.74 -18.15 -23.94
C ALA A 518 6.56 -18.76 -24.69
N PHE A 519 5.36 -18.62 -24.13
CA PHE A 519 4.10 -18.94 -24.77
C PHE A 519 3.24 -17.68 -24.93
N LEU A 520 2.84 -17.38 -26.17
CA LEU A 520 2.19 -16.11 -26.52
C LEU A 520 0.66 -16.18 -26.64
N GLY A 521 0.05 -17.31 -26.30
CA GLY A 521 -1.39 -17.52 -26.44
C GLY A 521 -1.82 -18.00 -27.83
N PHE A 522 -3.09 -17.76 -28.18
CA PHE A 522 -3.69 -18.19 -29.44
C PHE A 522 -3.61 -17.10 -30.51
N GLN A 523 -3.04 -17.44 -31.67
CA GLN A 523 -2.90 -16.57 -32.84
C GLN A 523 -2.45 -15.12 -32.53
N PRO A 524 -1.30 -14.94 -31.84
CA PRO A 524 -0.80 -13.60 -31.56
C PRO A 524 -0.41 -12.87 -32.85
N GLU A 525 -0.45 -11.54 -32.80
CA GLU A 525 -0.03 -10.70 -33.93
C GLU A 525 1.43 -10.96 -34.32
N ARG A 526 1.73 -10.89 -35.63
CA ARG A 526 3.08 -11.16 -36.16
C ARG A 526 4.16 -10.31 -35.50
N ARG A 527 3.87 -9.02 -35.29
CA ARG A 527 4.78 -8.07 -34.65
C ARG A 527 5.14 -8.51 -33.23
N ARG A 528 4.16 -8.95 -32.44
CA ARG A 528 4.39 -9.45 -31.07
C ARG A 528 5.29 -10.68 -31.07
N ILE A 529 5.09 -11.59 -32.03
CA ILE A 529 5.96 -12.78 -32.17
C ILE A 529 7.41 -12.34 -32.42
N GLU A 530 7.63 -11.40 -33.36
CA GLU A 530 8.95 -10.90 -33.72
C GLU A 530 9.63 -10.18 -32.54
N ASP A 531 8.92 -9.27 -31.88
CA ASP A 531 9.42 -8.51 -30.73
C ASP A 531 9.86 -9.43 -29.58
N VAL A 532 9.08 -10.48 -29.27
CA VAL A 532 9.44 -11.44 -28.21
C VAL A 532 10.62 -12.32 -28.63
N CYS A 533 10.66 -12.77 -29.90
CA CYS A 533 11.80 -13.57 -30.39
C CYS A 533 13.11 -12.79 -30.30
N ASP A 534 13.11 -11.54 -30.74
CA ASP A 534 14.29 -10.66 -30.72
C ASP A 534 14.72 -10.35 -29.29
N ALA A 535 13.77 -10.06 -28.39
CA ALA A 535 14.05 -9.83 -26.98
C ALA A 535 14.63 -11.09 -26.30
N ALA A 536 13.98 -12.25 -26.46
CA ALA A 536 14.40 -13.50 -25.84
C ALA A 536 15.79 -13.96 -26.32
N TYR A 537 16.05 -13.88 -27.63
CA TYR A 537 17.38 -14.17 -28.18
C TYR A 537 18.43 -13.16 -27.68
N GLY A 538 18.12 -11.86 -27.78
CA GLY A 538 19.05 -10.81 -27.40
C GLY A 538 19.49 -10.87 -25.93
N LEU A 539 18.57 -11.19 -25.02
CA LEU A 539 18.86 -11.33 -23.60
C LEU A 539 19.83 -12.48 -23.32
N LEU A 540 19.58 -13.69 -23.84
CA LEU A 540 20.47 -14.83 -23.65
C LEU A 540 21.81 -14.66 -24.36
N HIS A 541 21.82 -14.04 -25.53
CA HIS A 541 23.05 -13.82 -26.29
C HIS A 541 23.98 -12.83 -25.57
N ARG A 542 23.43 -11.76 -24.98
CA ARG A 542 24.23 -10.81 -24.17
C ARG A 542 24.72 -11.42 -22.87
N GLU A 543 23.95 -12.31 -22.25
CA GLU A 543 24.41 -13.10 -21.09
C GLU A 543 25.62 -13.98 -21.47
N ASN A 544 25.67 -14.45 -22.73
CA ASN A 544 26.79 -15.17 -23.36
C ASN A 544 27.31 -16.41 -22.59
N GLU A 545 26.41 -17.08 -21.87
CA GLU A 545 26.73 -18.33 -21.18
C GLU A 545 26.76 -19.51 -22.18
N PRO A 546 27.92 -20.17 -22.41
CA PRO A 546 28.08 -21.14 -23.50
C PRO A 546 27.06 -22.28 -23.51
N GLY A 547 26.65 -22.76 -22.33
CA GLY A 547 25.70 -23.86 -22.18
C GLY A 547 24.24 -23.47 -22.48
N ARG A 548 23.90 -22.17 -22.49
CA ARG A 548 22.50 -21.72 -22.59
C ARG A 548 22.21 -20.58 -23.56
N ARG A 549 23.21 -19.92 -24.14
CA ARG A 549 23.02 -18.77 -25.06
C ARG A 549 22.11 -19.02 -26.28
N HIS A 550 21.89 -20.29 -26.66
CA HIS A 550 21.01 -20.69 -27.76
C HIS A 550 19.74 -21.43 -27.31
N ARG A 551 19.52 -21.57 -26.00
CA ARG A 551 18.39 -22.31 -25.41
C ARG A 551 17.16 -21.41 -25.30
N VAL A 552 16.68 -20.94 -26.45
CA VAL A 552 15.48 -20.10 -26.57
C VAL A 552 14.44 -20.76 -27.47
N ALA A 553 13.17 -20.66 -27.07
CA ALA A 553 12.04 -21.04 -27.91
C ALA A 553 10.83 -20.14 -27.61
N VAL A 554 10.12 -19.75 -28.66
CA VAL A 554 8.87 -19.00 -28.56
C VAL A 554 7.79 -19.82 -29.24
N CYS A 555 6.69 -20.08 -28.54
CA CYS A 555 5.57 -20.85 -29.07
C CYS A 555 4.23 -20.13 -28.89
N TYR A 556 3.27 -20.51 -29.73
CA TYR A 556 1.90 -20.01 -29.72
C TYR A 556 0.95 -21.06 -30.30
N LEU A 557 -0.35 -20.93 -30.04
CA LEU A 557 -1.36 -21.84 -30.57
C LEU A 557 -1.93 -21.30 -31.89
N THR A 558 -2.21 -22.23 -32.80
CA THR A 558 -3.01 -22.02 -34.01
C THR A 558 -4.19 -22.99 -34.01
N MET A 559 -5.08 -22.88 -35.01
CA MET A 559 -6.14 -23.88 -35.23
C MET A 559 -5.60 -25.31 -35.40
N ASN A 560 -4.34 -25.46 -35.80
CA ASN A 560 -3.69 -26.76 -36.04
C ASN A 560 -2.87 -27.25 -34.83
N GLY A 561 -2.91 -26.52 -33.70
CA GLY A 561 -2.14 -26.82 -32.51
C GLY A 561 -0.93 -25.88 -32.29
N PRO A 562 -0.02 -26.23 -31.37
CA PRO A 562 1.12 -25.39 -31.00
C PRO A 562 2.16 -25.32 -32.11
N VAL A 563 2.63 -24.10 -32.37
CA VAL A 563 3.67 -23.78 -33.34
C VAL A 563 4.84 -23.15 -32.59
N PHE A 564 6.06 -23.57 -32.92
CA PHE A 564 7.29 -22.93 -32.48
C PHE A 564 7.80 -22.01 -33.58
N GLU A 565 8.01 -20.73 -33.26
CA GLU A 565 8.49 -19.74 -34.21
C GLU A 565 9.95 -20.01 -34.60
N LYS A 566 10.29 -19.76 -35.88
CA LYS A 566 11.67 -19.80 -36.34
C LYS A 566 12.38 -18.49 -35.99
N ILE A 567 13.25 -18.53 -34.99
CA ILE A 567 14.12 -17.42 -34.62
C ILE A 567 15.28 -17.35 -35.63
N LYS A 568 15.26 -16.34 -36.51
CA LYS A 568 16.17 -16.21 -37.66
C LYS A 568 17.65 -16.27 -37.24
N GLN A 569 17.98 -15.61 -36.13
CA GLN A 569 19.32 -15.50 -35.59
C GLN A 569 19.91 -16.87 -35.20
N LEU A 570 19.08 -17.83 -34.77
CA LEU A 570 19.52 -19.20 -34.46
C LEU A 570 19.79 -20.05 -35.71
N THR A 571 19.42 -19.56 -36.90
CA THR A 571 19.62 -20.27 -38.17
C THR A 571 20.77 -19.71 -39.01
N HIS A 572 21.36 -18.58 -38.61
CA HIS A 572 22.54 -18.01 -39.27
C HIS A 572 23.82 -18.67 -38.75
N ILE A 573 24.59 -19.27 -39.67
CA ILE A 573 25.86 -19.98 -39.41
C ILE A 573 27.01 -19.03 -38.98
N ALA A 574 26.78 -17.71 -38.97
CA ALA A 574 27.83 -16.70 -38.88
C ALA A 574 28.22 -16.23 -37.46
N ASP A 575 27.44 -16.54 -36.41
CA ASP A 575 27.65 -15.90 -35.10
C ASP A 575 28.66 -16.57 -34.16
N ASP A 576 29.19 -17.76 -34.50
CA ASP A 576 30.30 -18.36 -33.73
C ASP A 576 31.19 -19.35 -34.52
N GLY A 577 30.96 -19.56 -35.81
CA GLY A 577 31.68 -20.56 -36.60
C GLY A 577 31.53 -22.00 -36.08
N LYS A 578 30.60 -22.26 -35.14
CA LYS A 578 30.31 -23.59 -34.62
C LYS A 578 28.86 -23.94 -34.97
N SER A 579 28.74 -24.88 -35.91
CA SER A 579 27.46 -25.44 -36.33
C SER A 579 26.55 -25.82 -35.14
N PRO A 580 25.21 -25.64 -35.27
CA PRO A 580 24.20 -26.15 -34.34
C PRO A 580 24.32 -27.66 -34.04
N THR A 581 25.07 -28.41 -34.87
CA THR A 581 25.39 -29.82 -34.65
C THR A 581 26.36 -30.08 -33.49
N SER A 582 26.95 -29.06 -32.87
CA SER A 582 27.77 -29.24 -31.66
C SER A 582 26.95 -29.54 -30.40
N ILE A 583 25.64 -29.32 -30.41
CA ILE A 583 24.70 -29.68 -29.32
C ILE A 583 24.40 -31.19 -29.31
N ALA A 584 24.79 -31.94 -30.34
CA ALA A 584 24.53 -33.40 -30.44
C ALA A 584 25.59 -34.28 -29.73
N ARG A 585 26.55 -33.70 -29.00
CA ARG A 585 27.53 -34.45 -28.21
C ARG A 585 27.74 -33.82 -26.82
N ALA A 586 26.76 -34.02 -25.95
CA ALA A 586 26.92 -34.10 -24.49
C ALA A 586 25.78 -34.96 -23.95
#